data_AF-A0AAW6PX00-F1
#
_entry.id   AF-A0AAW6PX00-F1
#
_cell.length_a   1.000
_cell.length_b   1.000
_cell.length_c   1.000
_cell.angle_alpha   90.00
_cell.angle_beta   90.00
_cell.angle_gamma   90.00
#
_symmetry.space_group_name_H-M   'P 1'
#
loop_
_entity.id
_entity.type
_entity.pdbx_description
1 polymer ?
#
loop_
_entity_poly.entity_id
_entity_poly.type
_entity_poly.pdbx_seq_one_letter_code
_entity_poly.pdbx_strand_id
1 'polypeptide(L)'
;MSRPWGNNSCWSHQPLLSIFHDETQGGEKIFVLLERVMQAPREFQDVLEFLYYCFCLGLRGKHALDPKCEDIIKALISRMHTVIRELRGPTPQEVCDPYSNVVHCPHRPRRWEWPWWSPLVISAVAMVCAYSYYSYRLDLLTAEVLESLNAILQQ
;
A
#
# COMPACT_ATOMS: atom_id res chain seq x y z
N MET A 1 6.80 -31.96 -10.73
CA MET A 1 6.08 -33.20 -11.12
C MET A 1 6.04 -34.29 -10.04
N SER A 2 6.67 -34.10 -8.87
CA SER A 2 6.71 -35.11 -7.79
C SER A 2 5.36 -35.39 -7.11
N ARG A 3 4.33 -34.57 -7.36
CA ARG A 3 2.96 -34.79 -6.89
C ARG A 3 2.14 -35.47 -7.99
N PRO A 4 1.24 -36.42 -7.66
CA PRO A 4 0.52 -37.24 -8.64
C PRO A 4 -0.32 -36.43 -9.63
N TRP A 5 -0.95 -35.34 -9.17
CA TRP A 5 -1.73 -34.45 -10.05
C TRP A 5 -0.86 -33.58 -10.97
N GLY A 6 0.40 -33.37 -10.63
CA GLY A 6 1.33 -32.61 -11.46
C GLY A 6 1.82 -33.38 -12.68
N ASN A 7 1.90 -34.72 -12.58
CA ASN A 7 2.34 -35.57 -13.69
C ASN A 7 1.31 -35.62 -14.82
N ASN A 8 0.03 -35.58 -14.48
CA ASN A 8 -1.09 -35.65 -15.41
C ASN A 8 -1.59 -34.26 -15.86
N SER A 9 -0.88 -33.18 -15.50
CA SER A 9 -1.29 -31.81 -15.80
C SER A 9 -0.58 -31.27 -17.06
N CYS A 10 -1.13 -30.24 -17.70
CA CYS A 10 -0.48 -29.57 -18.83
C CYS A 10 0.95 -29.07 -18.52
N TRP A 11 1.28 -28.84 -17.25
CA TRP A 11 2.61 -28.42 -16.80
C TRP A 11 3.69 -29.50 -16.99
N SER A 12 3.32 -30.79 -17.03
CA SER A 12 4.27 -31.86 -17.37
C SER A 12 4.65 -31.85 -18.85
N HIS A 13 3.69 -31.50 -19.71
CA HIS A 13 3.86 -31.44 -21.15
C HIS A 13 4.63 -30.20 -21.59
N GLN A 14 4.41 -29.06 -20.93
CA GLN A 14 5.09 -27.80 -21.22
C GLN A 14 5.56 -27.14 -19.91
N PRO A 15 6.70 -27.57 -19.36
CA PRO A 15 7.26 -26.91 -18.20
C PRO A 15 7.66 -25.48 -18.57
N LEU A 16 7.53 -24.56 -17.61
CA LEU A 16 7.83 -23.14 -17.83
C LEU A 16 9.25 -22.90 -18.41
N LEU A 17 10.21 -23.75 -18.03
CA LEU A 17 11.57 -23.70 -18.57
C LEU A 17 11.64 -23.99 -20.07
N SER A 18 10.84 -24.93 -20.57
CA SER A 18 10.77 -25.22 -22.00
C SER A 18 10.09 -24.08 -22.76
N ILE A 19 9.08 -23.44 -22.17
CA ILE A 19 8.37 -22.32 -22.80
C ILE A 19 9.30 -21.10 -22.96
N PHE A 20 10.10 -20.77 -21.95
CA PHE A 20 10.94 -19.55 -21.99
C PHE A 20 12.36 -19.77 -22.51
N HIS A 21 12.92 -20.96 -22.32
CA HIS A 21 14.33 -21.22 -22.59
C HIS A 21 14.58 -22.41 -23.52
N ASP A 22 13.52 -23.06 -24.04
CA ASP A 22 13.60 -24.26 -24.90
C ASP A 22 14.49 -25.37 -24.32
N GLU A 23 14.49 -25.48 -22.98
CA GLU A 23 15.40 -26.34 -22.23
C GLU A 23 14.64 -27.26 -21.28
N THR A 24 15.11 -28.50 -21.17
CA THR A 24 14.53 -29.54 -20.31
C THR A 24 15.41 -29.90 -19.10
N GLN A 25 16.67 -29.48 -19.08
CA GLN A 25 17.67 -29.84 -18.06
C GLN A 25 17.88 -28.77 -16.96
N GLY A 26 16.80 -28.18 -16.46
CA GLY A 26 16.91 -27.12 -15.43
C GLY A 26 17.51 -27.58 -14.10
N GLY A 27 17.33 -28.86 -13.75
CA GLY A 27 17.78 -29.41 -12.47
C GLY A 27 19.28 -29.47 -12.29
N GLU A 28 20.07 -29.46 -13.37
CA GLU A 28 21.53 -29.46 -13.33
C GLU A 28 22.10 -28.06 -13.53
N LYS A 29 21.53 -27.28 -14.44
CA LYS A 29 21.98 -25.91 -14.75
C LYS A 29 21.93 -24.97 -13.56
N ILE A 30 20.96 -25.12 -12.66
CA ILE A 30 20.90 -24.31 -11.44
C ILE A 30 22.17 -24.48 -10.58
N PHE A 31 22.76 -25.68 -10.53
CA PHE A 31 24.00 -25.90 -9.77
C PHE A 31 25.21 -25.28 -10.47
N VAL A 32 25.28 -25.36 -11.81
CA VAL A 32 26.33 -24.68 -12.58
C VAL A 32 26.24 -23.15 -12.43
N LEU A 33 25.01 -22.62 -12.47
CA LEU A 33 24.75 -21.20 -12.22
C LEU A 33 25.18 -20.82 -10.80
N LEU A 34 24.85 -21.63 -9.81
CA LEU A 34 25.26 -21.41 -8.43
C LEU A 34 26.78 -21.38 -8.30
N GLU A 35 27.51 -22.33 -8.90
CA GLU A 35 28.97 -22.33 -8.89
C GLU A 35 29.55 -21.04 -9.48
N ARG A 36 28.99 -20.57 -10.61
CA ARG A 36 29.40 -19.31 -11.24
C ARG A 36 29.11 -18.09 -10.37
N VAL A 37 27.93 -18.02 -9.76
CA VAL A 37 27.54 -16.93 -8.84
C VAL A 37 28.44 -16.94 -7.60
N MET A 38 28.81 -18.11 -7.10
CA MET A 38 29.71 -18.26 -5.95
C MET A 38 31.15 -17.85 -6.24
N GLN A 39 31.59 -17.80 -7.51
CA GLN A 39 32.91 -17.26 -7.87
C GLN A 39 32.97 -15.73 -7.74
N ALA A 40 31.85 -15.04 -7.96
CA ALA A 40 31.73 -13.59 -7.88
C ALA A 40 30.54 -13.15 -7.01
N PRO A 41 30.51 -13.51 -5.71
CA PRO A 41 29.30 -13.38 -4.89
C PRO A 41 28.99 -11.92 -4.52
N ARG A 42 29.97 -11.01 -4.60
CA ARG A 42 29.79 -9.56 -4.41
C ARG A 42 28.99 -8.91 -5.54
N GLU A 43 29.23 -9.34 -6.78
CA GLU A 43 28.57 -8.79 -7.97
C GLU A 43 27.14 -9.32 -8.10
N PHE A 44 26.94 -10.60 -7.71
CA PHE A 44 25.68 -11.31 -7.84
C PHE A 44 25.00 -11.59 -6.49
N GLN A 45 25.14 -10.69 -5.52
CA GLN A 45 24.63 -10.90 -4.16
C GLN A 45 23.12 -11.19 -4.15
N ASP A 46 22.31 -10.39 -4.85
CA ASP A 46 20.86 -10.56 -4.89
C ASP A 46 20.44 -11.89 -5.50
N VAL A 47 21.15 -12.33 -6.54
CA VAL A 47 20.90 -13.62 -7.20
C VAL A 47 21.28 -14.78 -6.29
N LEU A 48 22.39 -14.66 -5.55
CA LEU A 48 22.81 -15.65 -4.57
C LEU A 48 21.77 -15.80 -3.44
N GLU A 49 21.21 -14.68 -2.97
CA GLU A 49 20.13 -14.67 -1.97
C GLU A 49 18.84 -15.29 -2.51
N PHE A 50 18.46 -14.98 -3.74
CA PHE A 50 17.31 -15.61 -4.40
C PHE A 50 17.48 -17.13 -4.49
N LEU A 51 18.65 -17.59 -4.96
CA LEU A 51 18.96 -19.01 -5.03
C LEU A 51 18.91 -19.66 -3.64
N TYR A 52 19.45 -19.00 -2.61
CA TYR A 52 19.39 -19.49 -1.23
C TYR A 52 17.94 -19.77 -0.79
N TYR A 53 17.03 -18.83 -1.04
CA TYR A 53 15.61 -19.04 -0.73
C TYR A 53 15.00 -20.18 -1.55
N CYS A 54 15.33 -20.30 -2.84
CA CYS A 54 14.86 -21.43 -3.65
C CYS A 54 15.27 -22.78 -3.05
N PHE A 55 16.52 -22.91 -2.57
CA PHE A 55 16.97 -24.14 -1.89
C PHE A 55 16.26 -24.37 -0.55
N CYS A 56 16.06 -23.33 0.25
CA CYS A 56 15.29 -23.42 1.51
C CYS A 56 13.83 -23.83 1.28
N LEU A 57 13.23 -23.44 0.15
CA LEU A 57 11.86 -23.84 -0.24
C LEU A 57 11.76 -25.30 -0.72
N GLY A 58 12.89 -26.01 -0.85
CA GLY A 58 12.92 -27.43 -1.18
C GLY A 58 13.32 -27.74 -2.61
N LEU A 59 14.01 -26.84 -3.31
CA LEU A 59 14.61 -27.13 -4.61
C LEU A 59 15.76 -28.15 -4.44
N ARG A 60 15.63 -29.34 -5.04
CA ARG A 60 16.65 -30.42 -4.98
C ARG A 60 17.42 -30.63 -6.29
N GLY A 61 16.78 -30.34 -7.42
CA GLY A 61 17.36 -30.50 -8.77
C GLY A 61 17.98 -31.89 -9.00
N LYS A 62 19.21 -31.95 -9.53
CA LYS A 62 19.93 -33.19 -9.87
C LYS A 62 20.10 -34.17 -8.70
N HIS A 63 20.21 -33.67 -7.47
CA HIS A 63 20.44 -34.50 -6.28
C HIS A 63 19.15 -35.13 -5.73
N ALA A 64 17.99 -34.93 -6.37
CA ALA A 64 16.71 -35.42 -5.83
C ALA A 64 16.62 -36.95 -5.67
N LEU A 65 17.42 -37.72 -6.41
CA LEU A 65 17.45 -39.19 -6.36
C LEU A 65 18.55 -39.74 -5.45
N ASP A 66 19.44 -38.89 -4.95
CA ASP A 66 20.56 -39.34 -4.12
C ASP A 66 20.09 -39.65 -2.69
N PRO A 67 20.53 -40.78 -2.09
CA PRO A 67 20.15 -41.12 -0.71
C PRO A 67 20.72 -40.14 0.32
N LYS A 68 21.78 -39.40 -0.03
CA LYS A 68 22.41 -38.34 0.78
C LYS A 68 21.96 -36.92 0.40
N CYS A 69 20.89 -36.79 -0.37
CA CYS A 69 20.40 -35.50 -0.87
C CYS A 69 20.25 -34.44 0.24
N GLU A 70 19.62 -34.81 1.35
CA GLU A 70 19.36 -33.89 2.47
C GLU A 70 20.66 -33.31 3.04
N ASP A 71 21.70 -34.13 3.20
CA ASP A 71 22.97 -33.69 3.75
C ASP A 71 23.71 -32.77 2.77
N ILE A 72 23.67 -33.09 1.46
CA ILE A 72 24.26 -32.27 0.39
C ILE A 72 23.58 -30.91 0.35
N ILE A 73 22.25 -30.87 0.34
CA ILE A 73 21.48 -29.62 0.27
C ILE A 73 21.69 -28.78 1.54
N LYS A 74 21.69 -29.38 2.72
CA LYS A 74 21.99 -28.67 3.98
C LYS A 74 23.39 -28.06 3.99
N ALA A 75 24.39 -28.82 3.52
CA ALA A 75 25.76 -28.31 3.41
C ALA A 75 25.83 -27.12 2.42
N LEU A 76 25.12 -27.21 1.30
CA LEU A 76 25.05 -26.13 0.31
C LEU A 76 24.39 -24.86 0.88
N ILE A 77 23.24 -25.01 1.55
CA ILE A 77 22.52 -23.91 2.21
C ILE A 77 23.42 -23.24 3.26
N SER A 78 24.11 -24.03 4.09
CA SER A 78 25.03 -23.50 5.10
C SER A 78 26.20 -22.73 4.49
N ARG A 79 26.76 -23.23 3.39
CA ARG A 79 27.83 -22.53 2.65
C ARG A 79 27.34 -21.21 2.06
N MET A 80 26.19 -21.21 1.40
CA MET A 80 25.58 -19.99 0.83
C MET A 80 25.26 -18.98 1.92
N HIS A 81 24.69 -19.42 3.05
CA HIS A 81 24.37 -18.56 4.18
C HIS A 81 25.60 -17.86 4.75
N THR A 82 26.73 -18.58 4.86
CA THR A 82 28.00 -18.01 5.34
C THR A 82 28.48 -16.90 4.41
N VAL A 83 28.48 -17.14 3.10
CA VAL A 83 28.88 -16.13 2.09
C VAL A 83 27.95 -14.92 2.11
N ILE A 84 26.63 -15.13 2.13
CA ILE A 84 25.64 -14.04 2.19
C ILE A 84 25.81 -13.22 3.46
N ARG A 85 26.08 -13.88 4.60
CA ARG A 85 26.29 -13.20 5.89
C ARG A 85 27.54 -12.33 5.86
N GLU A 86 28.63 -12.82 5.28
CA GLU A 86 29.87 -12.06 5.14
C GLU A 86 29.67 -10.81 4.25
N LEU A 87 28.81 -10.90 3.23
CA LEU A 87 28.50 -9.79 2.32
C LEU A 87 27.55 -8.74 2.92
N ARG A 88 26.49 -9.16 3.61
CA ARG A 88 25.52 -8.24 4.24
C ARG A 88 26.07 -7.52 5.47
N GLY A 89 27.11 -8.07 6.10
CA GLY A 89 27.65 -7.53 7.35
C GLY A 89 26.83 -7.91 8.59
N PRO A 90 27.03 -7.20 9.71
CA PRO A 90 26.45 -7.58 10.99
C PRO A 90 24.91 -7.50 10.97
N THR A 91 24.26 -8.50 11.57
CA THR A 91 22.81 -8.50 11.75
C THR A 91 22.42 -7.25 12.56
N PRO A 92 21.45 -6.44 12.09
CA PRO A 92 20.94 -5.34 12.90
C PRO A 92 20.42 -5.91 14.22
N GLN A 93 20.95 -5.40 15.33
CA GLN A 93 20.65 -5.88 16.68
C GLN A 93 19.26 -5.42 17.15
N GLU A 94 18.73 -4.40 16.49
CA GLU A 94 17.41 -3.86 16.72
C GLU A 94 16.50 -4.22 15.54
N VAL A 95 15.30 -4.70 15.84
CA VAL A 95 14.25 -4.93 14.85
C VAL A 95 13.95 -3.55 14.24
N CYS A 96 14.10 -3.42 12.92
CA CYS A 96 13.87 -2.15 12.22
C CYS A 96 12.58 -1.48 12.71
N ASP A 97 12.65 -0.19 13.01
CA ASP A 97 11.49 0.59 13.44
C ASP A 97 10.39 0.49 12.36
N PRO A 98 9.24 -0.15 12.66
CA PRO A 98 8.19 -0.38 11.67
C PRO A 98 7.59 0.91 11.14
N TYR A 99 7.84 2.05 11.78
CA TYR A 99 7.33 3.35 11.40
C TYR A 99 8.28 4.15 10.49
N SER A 100 9.51 3.68 10.22
CA SER A 100 10.49 4.46 9.45
C SER A 100 10.07 4.73 8.00
N ASN A 101 9.29 3.83 7.41
CA ASN A 101 8.82 3.89 6.02
C ASN A 101 7.33 4.19 5.91
N VAL A 102 6.65 4.46 7.04
CA VAL A 102 5.26 4.88 7.02
C VAL A 102 5.25 6.34 6.63
N VAL A 103 4.90 6.60 5.37
CA VAL A 103 4.62 7.96 4.90
C VAL A 103 3.56 8.54 5.82
N HIS A 104 3.95 9.53 6.62
CA HIS A 104 3.00 10.30 7.43
C HIS A 104 2.06 11.00 6.46
N CYS A 105 0.90 10.42 6.19
CA CYS A 105 -0.20 11.13 5.57
C CYS A 105 -0.71 12.12 6.62
N PRO A 106 -0.48 13.44 6.47
CA PRO A 106 -1.11 14.38 7.36
C PRO A 106 -2.61 14.23 7.14
N HIS A 107 -3.30 13.65 8.13
CA HIS A 107 -4.75 13.71 8.18
C HIS A 107 -5.07 15.20 8.20
N ARG A 108 -5.49 15.76 7.07
CA ARG A 108 -5.95 17.14 6.99
C ARG A 108 -7.33 17.09 7.64
N PRO A 109 -7.50 17.49 8.93
CA PRO A 109 -8.85 17.62 9.44
C PRO A 109 -9.52 18.62 8.50
N ARG A 110 -10.65 18.21 7.93
CA ARG A 110 -11.50 19.07 7.14
C ARG A 110 -11.95 20.18 8.09
N ARG A 111 -11.17 21.26 8.09
CA ARG A 111 -11.16 22.39 9.03
C ARG A 111 -12.37 23.31 8.85
N TRP A 112 -13.51 22.70 8.57
CA TRP A 112 -14.77 23.37 8.29
C TRP A 112 -15.90 22.57 8.92
N GLU A 113 -15.81 22.44 10.24
CA GLU A 113 -16.93 22.09 11.10
C GLU A 113 -17.77 23.36 11.26
N TRP A 114 -18.55 23.67 10.23
CA TRP A 114 -19.50 24.78 10.32
C TRP A 114 -20.51 24.43 11.41
N PRO A 115 -20.69 25.28 12.45
CA PRO A 115 -21.65 24.99 13.50
C PRO A 115 -23.04 24.84 12.87
N TRP A 116 -23.76 23.78 13.22
CA TRP A 116 -25.09 23.51 12.70
C TRP A 116 -26.13 24.62 12.98
N TRP A 117 -25.80 25.57 13.86
CA TRP A 117 -26.60 26.75 14.18
C TRP A 117 -26.47 27.92 13.20
N SER A 118 -25.49 27.92 12.29
CA SER A 118 -25.29 29.03 11.34
C SER A 118 -26.51 29.35 10.47
N PRO A 119 -27.28 28.40 9.89
CA PRO A 119 -28.48 28.75 9.12
C PRO A 119 -29.58 29.37 9.99
N LEU A 120 -29.64 29.00 11.28
CA LEU A 120 -30.65 29.51 12.20
C LEU A 120 -30.38 30.99 12.53
N VAL A 121 -29.11 31.34 12.79
CA VAL A 121 -28.70 32.75 13.01
C VAL A 121 -28.95 33.59 11.76
N ILE A 122 -28.62 33.08 10.58
CA ILE A 122 -28.86 33.79 9.30
C ILE A 122 -30.36 34.04 9.09
N SER A 123 -31.20 33.04 9.35
CA SER A 123 -32.66 33.15 9.26
C SER A 123 -33.22 34.20 10.22
N ALA A 124 -32.78 34.17 11.50
CA ALA A 124 -33.22 35.13 12.50
C ALA A 124 -32.84 36.58 12.13
N VAL A 125 -31.61 36.79 11.65
CA VAL A 125 -31.14 38.10 11.18
C VAL A 125 -31.97 38.59 9.99
N ALA A 126 -32.24 37.72 9.01
CA ALA A 126 -33.08 38.07 7.86
C ALA A 126 -34.51 38.48 8.28
N MET A 127 -35.09 37.78 9.25
CA MET A 127 -36.43 38.07 9.76
C MET A 127 -36.49 39.42 10.49
N VAL A 128 -35.48 39.74 11.31
CA VAL A 128 -35.37 41.04 12.00
C VAL A 128 -35.22 42.18 10.99
N CYS A 129 -34.35 42.02 9.99
CA CYS A 129 -34.18 43.02 8.93
C CYS A 129 -35.49 43.27 8.17
N ALA A 130 -36.18 42.21 7.75
CA ALA A 130 -37.47 42.34 7.07
C ALA A 130 -38.50 43.06 7.95
N TYR A 131 -38.63 42.67 9.22
CA TYR A 131 -39.55 43.30 10.17
C TYR A 131 -39.24 44.79 10.35
N SER A 132 -37.98 45.15 10.57
CA SER A 132 -37.57 46.56 10.72
C SER A 132 -37.89 47.40 9.48
N TYR A 133 -37.68 46.85 8.29
CA TYR A 133 -38.00 47.52 7.02
C TYR A 133 -39.50 47.76 6.87
N TYR A 134 -40.33 46.75 7.16
CA TYR A 134 -41.78 46.88 7.09
C TYR A 134 -42.33 47.84 8.15
N SER A 135 -41.81 47.81 9.39
CA SER A 135 -42.21 48.76 10.44
C SER A 135 -41.92 50.20 10.03
N TYR A 136 -40.72 50.46 9.51
CA TYR A 136 -40.34 51.80 9.04
C TYR A 136 -41.22 52.28 7.88
N ARG A 137 -41.57 51.38 6.95
CA ARG A 137 -42.49 51.68 5.84
C ARG A 137 -43.91 51.97 6.33
N LEU A 138 -44.39 51.23 7.33
CA LEU A 138 -45.71 51.45 7.91
C LEU A 138 -45.78 52.78 8.67
N ASP A 139 -44.77 53.12 9.48
CA ASP A 139 -44.73 54.37 10.24
C ASP A 139 -44.72 55.60 9.31
N LEU A 140 -44.08 55.49 8.14
CA LEU A 140 -44.11 56.56 7.14
C LEU A 140 -45.53 56.78 6.58
N LEU A 141 -46.26 55.69 6.32
CA LEU A 141 -47.62 55.73 5.78
C LEU A 141 -48.66 56.14 6.83
N THR A 142 -48.50 55.70 8.08
CA THR A 142 -49.41 56.10 9.17
C THR A 142 -49.25 57.58 9.51
N ALA A 143 -48.04 58.13 9.46
CA ALA A 143 -47.79 59.56 9.64
C ALA A 143 -48.50 60.40 8.56
N GLU A 144 -48.40 60.01 7.29
CA GLU A 144 -49.04 60.70 6.17
C GLU A 144 -50.58 60.63 6.24
N VAL A 145 -51.13 59.47 6.62
CA VAL A 145 -52.58 59.30 6.80
C VAL A 145 -53.09 60.09 8.01
N LEU A 146 -52.39 60.08 9.14
CA LEU A 146 -52.74 60.87 10.32
C LEU A 146 -52.74 62.36 10.02
N GLU A 147 -51.78 62.85 9.25
CA GLU A 147 -51.72 64.26 8.83
C GLU A 147 -52.93 64.64 7.95
N SER A 148 -53.32 63.76 7.00
CA SER A 148 -54.50 63.98 6.16
C SER A 148 -55.82 63.95 6.93
N LEU A 149 -55.95 63.09 7.93
CA LEU A 149 -57.14 63.02 8.80
C LEU A 149 -57.26 64.25 9.70
N ASN A 150 -56.13 64.74 10.23
CA ASN A 150 -56.10 65.93 11.07
C ASN A 150 -56.44 67.20 10.27
N ALA A 151 -56.00 67.27 9.01
CA ALA A 151 -56.33 68.36 8.11
C ALA A 151 -57.84 68.42 7.76
N ILE A 152 -58.50 67.26 7.61
CA ILE A 152 -59.95 67.20 7.34
C ILE A 152 -60.78 67.53 8.59
N LEU A 153 -60.32 67.15 9.79
CA LEU A 153 -61.02 67.45 11.05
C LEU A 153 -60.92 68.93 11.47
N GLN A 154 -59.98 69.69 10.92
CA GLN A 154 -59.80 71.12 11.20
C GLN A 154 -60.52 72.06 10.22
N GLN A 155 -61.26 71.52 9.25
CA GLN A 155 -62.01 72.27 8.23
C GLN A 155 -63.52 72.17 8.49
#